data_AF-A0A413YD70-F1
#
_entry.id   AF-A0A413YD70-F1
#
_cell.length_a   1.000
_cell.length_b   1.000
_cell.length_c   1.000
_cell.angle_alpha   90.00
_cell.angle_beta   90.00
_cell.angle_gamma   90.00
#
_symmetry.space_group_name_H-M   'P 1'
#
loop_
_entity.id
_entity.type
_entity.pdbx_description
1 polymer ?
#
loop_
_entity_poly.entity_id
_entity_poly.type
_entity_poly.pdbx_seq_one_letter_code
_entity_poly.pdbx_strand_id
1 'polypeptide(L)'
;MKQRCRVMIPAQAPETRQSKILFKTEWASLLMNAQKKEGERGMPFHEVTGDLLELQGDMGIVTLEGGILLPVPVYYIQMLEA
;
A
#
# COMPACT_ATOMS: atom_id res chain seq x y z
N MET A 1 -14.33 -8.13 -6.28
CA MET A 1 -13.49 -8.64 -7.39
C MET A 1 -12.07 -8.55 -6.89
N LYS A 2 -11.30 -9.65 -6.81
CA LYS A 2 -9.89 -9.56 -6.36
C LYS A 2 -9.04 -9.26 -7.58
N GLN A 3 -8.51 -8.04 -7.65
CA GLN A 3 -7.64 -7.66 -8.75
C GLN A 3 -6.28 -7.23 -8.21
N ARG A 4 -5.23 -7.81 -8.76
CA ARG A 4 -3.87 -7.56 -8.31
C ARG A 4 -3.46 -6.12 -8.63
N CYS A 5 -2.81 -5.47 -7.68
CA CYS A 5 -2.37 -4.10 -7.81
C CYS A 5 -1.00 -3.88 -7.16
N ARG A 6 -0.31 -2.83 -7.59
CA ARG A 6 0.78 -2.20 -6.85
C ARG A 6 0.22 -1.03 -6.06
N VAL A 7 0.70 -0.89 -4.83
CA VAL A 7 0.37 0.22 -3.95
C VAL A 7 1.62 1.00 -3.62
N MET A 8 1.53 2.31 -3.80
CA MET A 8 2.53 3.25 -3.35
C MET A 8 2.25 3.60 -1.89
N ILE A 9 3.21 3.33 -1.00
CA ILE A 9 3.12 3.65 0.42
C ILE A 9 4.14 4.74 0.73
N PRO A 10 3.72 6.02 0.80
CA PRO A 10 4.60 7.09 1.23
C PRO A 10 5.16 6.80 2.63
N ALA A 11 6.43 7.11 2.86
CA ALA A 11 7.06 6.87 4.16
C ALA A 11 6.32 7.59 5.30
N GLN A 12 5.76 8.76 5.00
CA GLN A 12 5.10 9.66 5.95
C GLN A 12 3.56 9.69 5.83
N ALA A 13 2.96 8.74 5.11
CA ALA A 13 1.51 8.67 4.92
C ALA A 13 0.76 8.48 6.26
N PRO A 14 -0.05 9.47 6.71
CA PRO A 14 -0.79 9.40 7.97
C PRO A 14 -1.70 8.16 8.07
N GLU A 15 -2.28 7.75 6.95
CA GLU A 15 -3.22 6.64 6.80
C GLU A 15 -2.58 5.30 7.20
N THR A 16 -1.28 5.17 6.99
CA THR A 16 -0.53 3.94 7.32
C THR A 16 0.02 3.92 8.73
N ARG A 17 0.04 5.07 9.42
CA ARG A 17 0.72 5.23 10.71
C ARG A 17 0.13 4.33 11.78
N GLN A 18 -1.20 4.29 11.90
CA GLN A 18 -1.87 3.49 12.92
C GLN A 18 -1.70 1.98 12.65
N SER A 19 -1.81 1.57 11.39
CA SER A 19 -1.57 0.17 10.98
C SER A 19 -0.14 -0.27 11.29
N LYS A 20 0.87 0.57 11.01
CA LYS A 20 2.28 0.31 11.35
C LYS A 20 2.53 0.12 12.84
N ILE A 21 1.77 0.81 13.70
CA ILE A 21 1.89 0.68 15.15
C ILE A 21 1.29 -0.64 15.63
N LEU A 22 0.17 -1.07 15.05
CA LEU A 22 -0.57 -2.27 15.46
C LEU A 22 0.05 -3.57 14.91
N PHE A 23 0.57 -3.55 13.68
CA PHE A 23 1.05 -4.73 12.94
C PHE A 23 2.54 -4.64 12.62
N LYS A 24 3.37 -4.37 13.63
CA LYS A 24 4.80 -4.04 13.44
C LYS A 24 5.57 -5.12 12.69
N THR A 25 5.31 -6.38 12.99
CA THR A 25 6.03 -7.53 12.43
C THR A 25 5.69 -7.71 10.95
N GLU A 26 4.41 -7.63 10.63
CA GLU A 26 3.86 -7.75 9.28
C GLU A 26 4.37 -6.60 8.41
N TRP A 27 4.34 -5.36 8.94
CA TRP A 27 4.91 -4.20 8.25
C TRP A 27 6.42 -4.30 8.05
N ALA A 28 7.18 -4.80 9.04
CA ALA A 28 8.61 -4.99 8.89
C ALA A 28 8.93 -6.00 7.78
N SER A 29 8.21 -7.13 7.74
CA SER A 29 8.37 -8.13 6.69
C SER A 29 7.99 -7.58 5.32
N LEU A 30 6.85 -6.90 5.21
CA LEU A 30 6.37 -6.28 3.98
C LEU A 30 7.39 -5.26 3.44
N LEU A 31 7.89 -4.36 4.30
CA LEU A 31 8.80 -3.28 3.89
C LEU A 31 10.23 -3.76 3.60
N MET A 32 10.67 -4.88 4.18
CA MET A 32 11.94 -5.51 3.80
C MET A 32 11.94 -6.02 2.36
N ASN A 33 10.78 -6.50 1.88
CA ASN A 33 10.60 -7.02 0.52
C ASN A 33 10.15 -5.94 -0.48
N ALA A 34 9.76 -4.76 0.01
CA ALA A 34 9.24 -3.68 -0.82
C ALA A 34 10.35 -2.97 -1.62
N GLN A 35 10.01 -2.51 -2.82
CA GLN A 35 10.92 -1.66 -3.59
C GLN A 35 10.83 -0.22 -3.09
N LYS A 36 11.96 0.34 -2.65
CA LYS A 36 12.06 1.77 -2.33
C LYS A 36 12.21 2.56 -3.63
N LYS A 37 11.34 3.55 -3.83
CA LYS A 37 11.32 4.43 -5.00
C LYS A 37 11.15 5.88 -4.56
N GLU A 38 11.51 6.80 -5.46
CA GLU A 38 11.29 8.23 -5.28
C GLU A 38 10.13 8.67 -6.17
N GLY A 39 9.15 9.35 -5.58
CA GLY A 39 8.00 9.90 -6.28
C GLY A 39 8.29 11.28 -6.84
N GLU A 40 7.25 11.90 -7.39
CA GLU A 40 7.34 13.30 -7.81
C GLU A 40 7.81 14.17 -6.64
N ARG A 41 8.78 15.06 -6.92
CA ARG A 41 9.43 15.94 -5.93
C ARG A 41 10.38 15.23 -4.94
N GLY A 42 10.85 14.02 -5.26
CA GLY A 42 11.87 13.31 -4.48
C GLY A 42 11.37 12.74 -3.15
N MET A 43 10.04 12.60 -3.00
CA MET A 43 9.45 12.02 -1.79
C MET A 43 9.59 10.49 -1.82
N PRO A 44 10.22 9.87 -0.81
CA PRO A 44 10.41 8.42 -0.82
C PRO A 44 9.11 7.68 -0.53
N PHE A 45 8.86 6.62 -1.30
CA PHE A 45 7.76 5.68 -1.09
C PHE A 45 8.23 4.24 -1.23
N HIS A 46 7.44 3.33 -0.66
CA HIS A 46 7.61 1.89 -0.85
C HIS A 46 6.55 1.40 -1.81
N GLU A 47 6.96 0.74 -2.88
CA GLU A 47 6.06 0.01 -3.76
C GLU A 47 5.88 -1.41 -3.23
N VAL A 48 4.62 -1.77 -2.96
CA VAL A 48 4.24 -3.11 -2.51
C VAL A 48 3.17 -3.68 -3.45
N THR A 49 3.08 -5.00 -3.51
CA THR A 49 2.01 -5.68 -4.26
C THR A 49 0.90 -6.11 -3.31
N GLY A 50 -0.35 -6.03 -3.77
CA GLY A 50 -1.51 -6.49 -3.03
C GLY A 50 -2.67 -6.81 -3.96
N ASP A 51 -3.84 -6.99 -3.38
CA ASP A 51 -5.10 -7.17 -4.10
C ASP A 51 -6.11 -6.10 -3.69
N LEU A 52 -6.64 -5.38 -4.68
CA LEU A 52 -7.74 -4.45 -4.48
C LEU A 52 -9.01 -5.26 -4.18
N LEU A 53 -9.67 -4.94 -3.06
CA LEU A 53 -10.93 -5.56 -2.67
C LEU A 53 -12.13 -4.72 -3.09
N GLU A 54 -12.05 -3.41 -2.82
CA GLU A 54 -13.16 -2.47 -2.97
C GLU A 54 -12.64 -1.06 -3.23
N LEU A 55 -13.43 -0.28 -3.97
CA LEU A 55 -13.25 1.16 -4.17
C LEU A 55 -14.44 1.89 -3.54
N GLN A 56 -14.16 2.89 -2.72
CA GLN A 56 -15.16 3.74 -2.09
C GLN A 56 -14.74 5.20 -2.22
N GLY A 57 -15.40 5.94 -3.11
CA GLY A 57 -15.06 7.34 -3.38
C GLY A 57 -13.65 7.48 -3.95
N ASP A 58 -12.81 8.27 -3.28
CA ASP A 58 -11.40 8.51 -3.59
C ASP A 58 -10.43 7.54 -2.90
N MET A 59 -10.96 6.51 -2.23
CA MET A 59 -10.18 5.51 -1.50
C MET A 59 -10.38 4.11 -2.09
N GLY A 60 -9.35 3.28 -2.00
CA GLY A 60 -9.40 1.85 -2.25
C GLY A 60 -8.94 1.05 -1.04
N ILE A 61 -9.61 -0.07 -0.78
CA ILE A 61 -9.22 -1.03 0.26
C ILE A 61 -8.38 -2.12 -0.39
N VAL A 62 -7.10 -2.20 0.00
CA VAL A 62 -6.16 -3.20 -0.51
C VAL A 62 -5.77 -4.18 0.58
N THR A 63 -5.76 -5.47 0.26
CA THR A 63 -5.09 -6.49 1.07
C THR A 63 -3.64 -6.61 0.67
N LEU A 64 -2.73 -6.48 1.64
CA LEU A 64 -1.31 -6.68 1.47
C LEU A 64 -0.88 -8.04 2.06
N GLU A 65 0.33 -8.47 1.72
CA GLU A 65 0.95 -9.64 2.34
C GLU A 65 0.96 -9.50 3.87
N GLY A 66 0.80 -10.63 4.58
CA GLY A 66 0.64 -10.63 6.04
C GLY A 66 -0.78 -10.27 6.52
N GLY A 67 -1.75 -10.12 5.61
CA GLY A 67 -3.16 -9.91 5.96
C GLY A 67 -3.51 -8.47 6.36
N ILE A 68 -2.61 -7.52 6.11
CA ILE A 68 -2.85 -6.10 6.38
C ILE A 68 -3.92 -5.59 5.41
N LEU A 69 -5.01 -5.06 5.95
CA LEU A 69 -5.97 -4.25 5.20
C LEU A 69 -5.55 -2.79 5.28
N LEU A 70 -5.43 -2.16 4.12
CA LEU A 70 -4.97 -0.78 4.03
C LEU A 70 -5.93 0.05 3.17
N PRO A 71 -6.66 1.02 3.76
CA PRO A 71 -7.32 2.06 2.99
C PRO A 71 -6.26 3.04 2.47
N VAL A 72 -6.22 3.23 1.16
CA VAL A 72 -5.30 4.18 0.51
C VAL A 72 -6.03 4.98 -0.55
N PRO A 73 -5.60 6.23 -0.82
CA PRO A 73 -6.13 6.99 -1.95
C PRO A 73 -5.97 6.24 -3.27
N VAL A 74 -6.97 6.34 -4.15
CA VAL A 74 -6.98 5.61 -5.44
C VAL A 74 -5.78 5.94 -6.32
N TYR A 75 -5.24 7.16 -6.23
CA TYR A 75 -4.06 7.57 -6.99
C TYR A 75 -2.74 6.96 -6.49
N TYR A 76 -2.75 6.22 -5.37
CA TYR A 76 -1.64 5.37 -4.94
C TYR A 76 -1.76 3.93 -5.42
N ILE A 77 -2.84 3.58 -6.13
CA ILE A 77 -3.10 2.23 -6.59
C ILE A 77 -2.84 2.16 -8.10
N GLN A 78 -1.91 1.30 -8.49
CA GLN A 78 -1.68 0.95 -9.88
C GLN A 78 -2.19 -0.47 -10.12
N MET A 79 -3.25 -0.61 -10.92
CA MET A 79 -3.74 -1.94 -11.31
C MET A 79 -2.68 -2.66 -12.14
N LEU A 80 -2.44 -3.94 -11.83
CA LEU A 80 -1.63 -4.79 -12.67
C LEU A 80 -2.54 -5.46 -13.70
N GLU A 81 -2.11 -5.45 -14.96
CA GLU A 81 -2.80 -6.22 -16.00
C GLU A 81 -2.81 -7.71 -15.63
N ALA A 82 -3.87 -8.40 -16.05
CA ALA A 82 -4.07 -9.83 -15.82
C ALA A 82 -3.23 -10.67 -16.78
#